data_AF-A0A239ZB24-F1
#
_entry.id   AF-A0A239ZB24-F1
#
_cell.length_a   1.000
_cell.length_b   1.000
_cell.length_c   1.000
_cell.angle_alpha   90.00
_cell.angle_beta   90.00
_cell.angle_gamma   90.00
#
_symmetry.space_group_name_H-M   'P 1'
#
loop_
_entity.id
_entity.type
_entity.pdbx_description
1 polymer ?
#
loop_
_entity_poly.entity_id
_entity_poly.type
_entity_poly.pdbx_seq_one_letter_code
_entity_poly.pdbx_strand_id
1 'polypeptide(L)'
;MKGRFAPSPTGYIHLGNVWIALLSYISTRQQQGTYVVRMEDIDLQRSKRELGEALLDDLEWLGFDWDEGPRAGGPLSSYWQSERQGYYAVVLDRLALDRRVYPCFCNRTRLQSIASAPHSDEAVHRYDGHCRHLSSEKIDLLRSEKEPSLRLAVDNCEMHFMDRWQGSQNIRLVGGLDDYVLRRGDGMYAYNLAVVLDDIAMGITEVIRGDDLLDTTGQQLYLYKTLKESYQFDFKELIQHFGMRSDNLKTYDIACDTSPIVIPSYGHAPLLIDKDKCRLSKRQKSITVRELRQQEWDPERILGELVVQCGLLSETSLPSRKISLKQLLSIDLDISALCRKSIVVDCIG
;
A
#
# COMPACT_ATOMS: atom_id res chain seq x y z
N MET A 1 -6.03 10.54 -14.79
CA MET A 1 -5.77 9.20 -14.23
C MET A 1 -4.37 9.20 -13.66
N LYS A 2 -4.18 8.74 -12.41
CA LYS A 2 -2.89 8.60 -11.75
C LYS A 2 -2.80 7.25 -11.03
N GLY A 3 -1.85 6.42 -11.44
CA GLY A 3 -1.56 5.12 -10.85
C GLY A 3 -0.24 5.14 -10.09
N ARG A 4 0.03 4.12 -9.28
CA ARG A 4 1.30 4.02 -8.55
C ARG A 4 1.83 2.61 -8.37
N PHE A 5 3.14 2.51 -8.22
CA PHE A 5 3.84 1.36 -7.65
C PHE A 5 4.47 1.76 -6.31
N ALA A 6 4.08 1.04 -5.25
CA ALA A 6 4.42 1.41 -3.87
C ALA A 6 5.06 0.23 -3.11
N PRO A 7 6.34 -0.12 -3.38
CA PRO A 7 7.00 -1.21 -2.70
C PRO A 7 7.62 -0.79 -1.36
N SER A 8 7.64 -1.70 -0.38
CA SER A 8 8.47 -1.53 0.83
C SER A 8 9.91 -1.98 0.57
N PRO A 9 10.97 -1.22 0.92
CA PRO A 9 12.35 -1.59 0.64
C PRO A 9 12.94 -2.51 1.74
N THR A 10 12.35 -3.70 1.88
CA THR A 10 12.72 -4.71 2.89
C THR A 10 13.55 -5.88 2.32
N GLY A 11 13.96 -5.77 1.06
CA GLY A 11 14.75 -6.76 0.32
C GLY A 11 14.87 -6.33 -1.15
N TYR A 12 15.72 -7.02 -1.92
CA TYR A 12 15.83 -6.79 -3.36
C TYR A 12 14.51 -7.08 -4.09
N ILE A 13 14.30 -6.42 -5.23
CA ILE A 13 13.09 -6.61 -6.03
C ILE A 13 13.04 -8.03 -6.61
N HIS A 14 11.90 -8.69 -6.44
CA HIS A 14 11.62 -10.01 -7.00
C HIS A 14 10.57 -9.95 -8.10
N LEU A 15 10.42 -11.02 -8.86
CA LEU A 15 9.48 -11.08 -9.99
C LEU A 15 8.05 -10.72 -9.64
N GLY A 16 7.55 -11.11 -8.46
CA GLY A 16 6.24 -10.66 -7.97
C GLY A 16 6.10 -9.13 -7.87
N ASN A 17 7.14 -8.40 -7.47
CA ASN A 17 7.12 -6.94 -7.46
C ASN A 17 7.16 -6.38 -8.89
N VAL A 18 7.99 -6.96 -9.77
CA VAL A 18 8.07 -6.56 -11.19
C VAL A 18 6.72 -6.75 -11.87
N TRP A 19 6.02 -7.83 -11.55
CA TRP A 19 4.67 -8.11 -12.06
C TRP A 19 3.66 -7.03 -11.68
N ILE A 20 3.60 -6.66 -10.40
CA ILE A 20 2.70 -5.58 -9.95
C ILE A 20 3.10 -4.23 -10.54
N ALA A 21 4.39 -3.93 -10.61
CA ALA A 21 4.89 -2.72 -11.27
C ALA A 21 4.47 -2.68 -12.74
N LEU A 22 4.62 -3.79 -13.47
CA LEU A 22 4.27 -3.91 -14.87
C LEU A 22 2.78 -3.67 -15.12
N LEU A 23 1.89 -4.30 -14.34
CA LEU A 23 0.44 -4.11 -14.49
C LEU A 23 0.00 -2.68 -14.19
N SER A 24 0.51 -2.10 -13.10
CA SER A 24 0.22 -0.72 -12.73
C SER A 24 0.73 0.26 -13.79
N TYR A 25 1.92 0.01 -14.33
CA TYR A 25 2.54 0.81 -15.38
C TYR A 25 1.76 0.76 -16.69
N ILE A 26 1.44 -0.44 -17.20
CA ILE A 26 0.65 -0.63 -18.43
C ILE A 26 -0.71 0.06 -18.30
N SER A 27 -1.45 -0.21 -17.21
CA SER A 27 -2.76 0.40 -16.97
C SER A 27 -2.70 1.93 -17.00
N THR A 28 -1.68 2.50 -16.36
CA THR A 28 -1.50 3.94 -16.27
C THR A 28 -1.12 4.55 -17.63
N ARG A 29 -0.13 3.97 -18.32
CA ARG A 29 0.41 4.49 -19.58
C ARG A 29 -0.57 4.36 -20.74
N GLN A 30 -1.34 3.27 -20.84
CA GLN A 30 -2.39 3.11 -21.86
C GLN A 30 -3.51 4.15 -21.72
N GLN A 31 -3.77 4.61 -20.49
CA GLN A 31 -4.71 5.68 -20.19
C GLN A 31 -4.09 7.08 -20.24
N GLN A 32 -2.84 7.20 -20.72
CA GLN A 32 -2.08 8.46 -20.77
C GLN A 32 -2.02 9.16 -19.40
N GLY A 33 -1.99 8.36 -18.32
CA GLY A 33 -1.99 8.83 -16.95
C GLY A 33 -0.59 9.09 -16.39
N THR A 34 -0.57 9.63 -15.17
CA THR A 34 0.65 9.88 -14.40
C THR A 34 1.03 8.63 -13.60
N TYR A 35 2.25 8.12 -13.77
CA TYR A 35 2.77 6.97 -13.04
C TYR A 35 3.67 7.41 -11.89
N VAL A 36 3.28 7.03 -10.67
CA VAL A 36 3.97 7.41 -9.44
C VAL A 36 4.73 6.23 -8.85
N VAL A 37 5.96 6.46 -8.39
CA VAL A 37 6.68 5.52 -7.53
C VAL A 37 6.75 6.08 -6.11
N ARG A 38 6.34 5.29 -5.11
CA ARG A 38 6.42 5.67 -3.69
C ARG A 38 7.14 4.58 -2.90
N MET A 39 8.10 4.96 -2.06
CA MET A 39 8.81 4.00 -1.21
C MET A 39 8.10 3.86 0.13
N GLU A 40 7.57 2.66 0.40
CA GLU A 40 6.84 2.35 1.63
C GLU A 40 7.80 1.88 2.73
N ASP A 41 8.68 2.78 3.16
CA ASP A 41 9.73 2.54 4.15
C ASP A 41 9.33 2.94 5.58
N ILE A 42 8.02 2.90 5.88
CA ILE A 42 7.46 3.30 7.18
C ILE A 42 7.93 2.40 8.35
N ASP A 43 8.29 1.15 8.07
CA ASP A 43 8.91 0.24 9.04
C ASP A 43 10.43 0.36 8.96
N LEU A 44 11.00 1.27 9.75
CA LEU A 44 12.43 1.57 9.78
C LEU A 44 13.30 0.40 10.27
N GLN A 45 12.72 -0.62 10.92
CA GLN A 45 13.48 -1.79 11.37
C GLN A 45 13.74 -2.75 10.21
N ARG A 46 12.77 -2.87 9.30
CA ARG A 46 12.84 -3.81 8.16
C ARG A 46 13.24 -3.13 6.86
N SER A 47 12.98 -1.84 6.73
CA SER A 47 13.19 -1.07 5.51
C SER A 47 14.53 -0.36 5.57
N LYS A 48 15.32 -0.46 4.50
CA LYS A 48 16.60 0.25 4.39
C LYS A 48 16.64 1.11 3.15
N ARG A 49 17.14 2.34 3.28
CA ARG A 49 17.27 3.28 2.16
C ARG A 49 18.08 2.68 1.01
N GLU A 50 19.19 2.01 1.32
CA GLU A 50 20.05 1.32 0.33
C GLU A 50 19.28 0.28 -0.51
N LEU A 51 18.31 -0.42 0.07
CA LEU A 51 17.48 -1.39 -0.65
C LEU A 51 16.43 -0.71 -1.52
N GLY A 52 15.94 0.46 -1.10
CA GLY A 52 15.06 1.29 -1.91
C GLY A 52 15.78 1.86 -3.13
N GLU A 53 16.99 2.39 -2.94
CA GLU A 53 17.83 2.85 -4.07
C GLU A 53 18.17 1.71 -5.02
N ALA A 54 18.54 0.53 -4.52
CA ALA A 54 18.78 -0.65 -5.36
C ALA A 54 17.53 -1.09 -6.14
N LEU A 55 16.34 -0.98 -5.54
CA LEU A 55 15.08 -1.25 -6.23
C LEU A 55 14.83 -0.24 -7.35
N LEU A 56 15.09 1.05 -7.13
CA LEU A 56 14.97 2.08 -8.17
C LEU A 56 15.94 1.82 -9.33
N ASP A 57 17.18 1.41 -9.03
CA ASP A 57 18.17 1.04 -10.05
C ASP A 57 17.68 -0.16 -10.89
N ASP A 58 17.08 -1.16 -10.26
CA ASP A 58 16.53 -2.33 -10.96
C ASP A 58 15.29 -1.97 -11.81
N LEU A 59 14.44 -1.04 -11.35
CA LEU A 59 13.31 -0.51 -12.15
C LEU A 59 13.79 0.24 -13.39
N GLU A 60 14.76 1.15 -13.24
CA GLU A 60 15.36 1.89 -14.35
C GLU A 60 16.03 0.93 -15.34
N TRP A 61 16.76 -0.08 -14.85
CA TRP A 61 17.40 -1.10 -15.69
C TRP A 61 16.37 -1.94 -16.46
N LEU A 62 15.20 -2.23 -15.86
CA LEU A 62 14.07 -2.87 -16.54
C LEU A 62 13.36 -1.95 -17.56
N GLY A 63 13.70 -0.66 -17.58
CA GLY A 63 13.16 0.34 -18.50
C GLY A 63 11.90 1.05 -17.98
N PHE A 64 11.56 0.92 -16.69
CA PHE A 64 10.48 1.68 -16.10
C PHE A 64 10.89 3.14 -15.95
N ASP A 65 10.02 4.04 -16.39
CA ASP A 65 10.06 5.45 -16.02
C ASP A 65 8.88 5.79 -15.10
N TRP A 66 8.99 6.87 -14.36
CA TRP A 66 7.91 7.40 -13.54
C TRP A 66 7.93 8.92 -13.59
N ASP A 67 6.74 9.51 -13.60
CA ASP A 67 6.57 10.95 -13.72
C ASP A 67 6.76 11.64 -12.37
N GLU A 68 6.46 10.91 -11.28
CA GLU A 68 6.58 11.37 -9.91
C GLU A 68 7.15 10.26 -9.03
N GLY A 69 8.05 10.60 -8.11
CA GLY A 69 8.65 9.61 -7.22
C GLY A 69 10.03 10.01 -6.70
N PRO A 70 10.73 9.10 -6.00
CA PRO A 70 12.15 9.26 -5.75
C PRO A 70 12.91 9.57 -7.04
N ARG A 71 13.94 10.42 -6.96
CA ARG A 71 14.77 10.89 -8.11
C ARG A 71 14.06 11.81 -9.11
N ALA A 72 12.83 11.47 -9.53
CA ALA A 72 12.01 12.30 -10.42
C ALA A 72 11.46 13.57 -9.75
N GLY A 73 11.21 13.50 -8.44
CA GLY A 73 10.53 14.56 -7.71
C GLY A 73 9.03 14.54 -7.97
N GLY A 74 8.39 15.69 -7.84
CA GLY A 74 6.95 15.88 -8.06
C GLY A 74 6.40 17.02 -7.21
N PRO A 75 5.07 17.17 -7.14
CA PRO A 75 4.44 18.25 -6.37
C PRO A 75 4.66 18.15 -4.85
N LEU A 76 4.87 16.93 -4.33
CA LEU A 76 5.14 16.69 -2.91
C LEU A 76 6.64 16.80 -2.60
N SER A 77 6.96 17.08 -1.34
CA SER A 77 8.34 17.27 -0.90
C SER A 77 9.14 15.95 -0.85
N SER A 78 8.45 14.84 -0.66
CA SER A 78 9.05 13.50 -0.66
C SER A 78 8.07 12.41 -1.06
N TYR A 79 8.61 11.38 -1.70
CA TYR A 79 7.96 10.12 -2.06
C TYR A 79 8.50 8.94 -1.23
N TRP A 80 9.16 9.23 -0.11
CA TRP A 80 9.58 8.26 0.91
C TRP A 80 8.70 8.44 2.15
N GLN A 81 8.02 7.37 2.58
CA GLN A 81 7.10 7.47 3.72
C GLN A 81 7.80 7.81 5.03
N SER A 82 9.05 7.38 5.19
CA SER A 82 9.89 7.71 6.35
C SER A 82 10.09 9.23 6.54
N GLU A 83 10.01 10.01 5.47
CA GLU A 83 10.19 11.46 5.43
C GLU A 83 8.87 12.24 5.64
N ARG A 84 7.72 11.54 5.75
CA ARG A 84 6.36 12.14 5.76
C ARG A 84 5.67 12.09 7.12
N GLN A 85 6.40 11.78 8.19
CA GLN A 85 5.86 11.61 9.54
C GLN A 85 5.09 12.83 10.05
N GLY A 86 5.56 14.05 9.74
CA GLY A 86 4.89 15.28 10.16
C GLY A 86 3.47 15.40 9.59
N TYR A 87 3.28 15.02 8.33
CA TYR A 87 1.96 15.00 7.70
C TYR A 87 1.02 13.99 8.37
N TYR A 88 1.51 12.78 8.66
CA TYR A 88 0.72 11.76 9.37
C TYR A 88 0.33 12.20 10.78
N ALA A 89 1.21 12.92 11.49
CA ALA A 89 0.93 13.45 12.82
C ALA A 89 -0.26 14.41 12.81
N VAL A 90 -0.24 15.38 11.88
CA VAL A 90 -1.31 16.40 11.75
C VAL A 90 -2.68 15.76 11.53
N VAL A 91 -2.75 14.80 10.60
CA VAL A 91 -4.01 14.12 10.30
C VAL A 91 -4.48 13.30 11.49
N LEU A 92 -3.56 12.63 12.19
CA LEU A 92 -3.91 11.82 13.36
C LEU A 92 -4.41 12.69 14.53
N ASP A 93 -3.80 13.85 14.76
CA ASP A 93 -4.27 14.81 15.77
C ASP A 93 -5.68 15.31 15.44
N ARG A 94 -5.98 15.54 14.14
CA ARG A 94 -7.33 15.91 13.72
C ARG A 94 -8.33 14.79 13.99
N LEU A 95 -8.02 13.55 13.59
CA LEU A 95 -8.87 12.40 13.90
C LEU A 95 -9.10 12.25 15.40
N ALA A 96 -8.14 12.64 16.24
CA ALA A 96 -8.29 12.63 17.70
C ALA A 96 -9.27 13.70 18.19
N LEU A 97 -9.21 14.91 17.63
CA LEU A 97 -10.17 15.98 17.95
C LEU A 97 -11.60 15.61 17.56
N ASP A 98 -11.76 14.94 16.42
CA ASP A 98 -13.05 14.42 15.95
C ASP A 98 -13.50 13.16 16.71
N ARG A 99 -12.75 12.74 17.75
CA ARG A 99 -13.00 11.56 18.58
C ARG A 99 -13.12 10.26 17.76
N ARG A 100 -12.46 10.21 16.60
CA ARG A 100 -12.38 9.02 15.74
C ARG A 100 -11.27 8.07 16.16
N VAL A 101 -10.31 8.53 16.97
CA VAL A 101 -9.23 7.68 17.50
C VAL A 101 -9.20 7.65 19.02
N TYR A 102 -8.74 6.53 19.58
CA TYR A 102 -8.61 6.35 21.03
C TYR A 102 -7.31 5.60 21.40
N PRO A 103 -6.77 5.84 22.61
CA PRO A 103 -5.58 5.16 23.09
C PRO A 103 -5.86 3.70 23.48
N CYS A 104 -4.98 2.80 23.08
CA CYS A 104 -5.03 1.38 23.39
C CYS A 104 -3.73 0.93 24.07
N PHE A 105 -3.89 0.35 25.25
CA PHE A 105 -2.82 -0.14 26.12
C PHE A 105 -2.70 -1.67 26.09
N CYS A 106 -3.35 -2.36 25.16
CA CYS A 106 -3.22 -3.82 25.05
C CYS A 106 -1.80 -4.22 24.64
N ASN A 107 -1.18 -5.15 25.36
CA ASN A 107 0.12 -5.71 24.98
C ASN A 107 -0.04 -6.83 23.94
N ARG A 108 1.09 -7.21 23.32
CA ARG A 108 1.12 -8.25 22.27
C ARG A 108 0.61 -9.60 22.78
N THR A 109 0.97 -10.00 24.00
CA THR A 109 0.55 -11.26 24.62
C THR A 109 -0.97 -11.36 24.71
N ARG A 110 -1.64 -10.29 25.16
CA ARG A 110 -3.10 -10.21 25.23
C ARG A 110 -3.74 -10.30 23.85
N LEU A 111 -3.20 -9.57 22.87
CA LEU A 111 -3.74 -9.60 21.50
C LEU A 111 -3.60 -11.00 20.89
N GLN A 112 -2.49 -11.69 21.18
CA GLN A 112 -2.28 -13.08 20.76
C GLN A 112 -3.23 -14.05 21.45
N SER A 113 -3.50 -13.91 22.75
CA SER A 113 -4.43 -14.81 23.45
C SER A 113 -5.87 -14.70 22.93
N ILE A 114 -6.29 -13.51 22.51
CA ILE A 114 -7.60 -13.31 21.86
C ILE A 114 -7.61 -14.00 20.49
N ALA A 115 -6.53 -13.83 19.72
CA ALA A 115 -6.38 -14.44 18.40
C ALA A 115 -6.31 -15.98 18.43
N SER A 116 -5.96 -16.58 19.57
CA SER A 116 -5.85 -18.04 19.77
C SER A 116 -7.04 -18.66 20.50
N ALA A 117 -8.06 -17.86 20.87
CA ALA A 117 -9.26 -18.38 21.54
C ALA A 117 -10.11 -19.21 20.55
N PRO A 118 -10.58 -20.41 20.93
CA PRO A 118 -11.35 -21.29 20.05
C PRO A 118 -12.79 -20.76 19.90
N HIS A 119 -13.02 -19.90 18.92
CA HIS A 119 -14.35 -19.44 18.53
C HIS A 119 -14.57 -19.74 17.04
N SER A 120 -15.44 -20.72 16.77
CA SER A 120 -16.15 -21.10 15.53
C SER A 120 -15.53 -20.72 14.16
N ASP A 121 -15.05 -21.75 13.44
CA ASP A 121 -14.83 -22.00 12.00
C ASP A 121 -14.39 -20.91 10.99
N GLU A 122 -14.30 -19.62 11.34
CA GLU A 122 -13.69 -18.57 10.53
C GLU A 122 -12.94 -17.60 11.44
N ALA A 123 -11.83 -18.05 12.03
CA ALA A 123 -11.05 -17.27 13.00
C ALA A 123 -10.30 -16.10 12.32
N VAL A 124 -11.02 -15.06 11.92
CA VAL A 124 -10.46 -13.76 11.57
C VAL A 124 -9.97 -13.11 12.87
N HIS A 125 -8.67 -12.81 12.95
CA HIS A 125 -8.00 -12.21 14.10
C HIS A 125 -8.55 -10.81 14.41
N ARG A 126 -9.60 -10.71 15.21
CA ARG A 126 -10.24 -9.41 15.54
C ARG A 126 -9.86 -8.93 16.94
N TYR A 127 -9.74 -7.61 17.06
CA TYR A 127 -9.66 -6.94 18.35
C TYR A 127 -10.97 -7.14 19.12
N ASP A 128 -11.01 -6.82 20.41
CA ASP A 128 -12.20 -7.05 21.25
C ASP A 128 -12.76 -5.76 21.88
N GLY A 129 -12.36 -4.59 21.37
CA GLY A 129 -12.87 -3.31 21.82
C GLY A 129 -12.39 -2.89 23.22
N HIS A 130 -11.50 -3.64 23.85
CA HIS A 130 -11.18 -3.53 25.29
C HIS A 130 -10.84 -2.11 25.77
N CYS A 131 -10.13 -1.33 24.97
CA CYS A 131 -9.72 0.03 25.31
C CYS A 131 -10.64 1.12 24.75
N ARG A 132 -11.67 0.77 23.97
CA ARG A 132 -12.48 1.73 23.20
C ARG A 132 -13.27 2.69 24.09
N HIS A 133 -13.68 2.23 25.28
CA HIS A 133 -14.53 2.99 26.21
C HIS A 133 -13.84 3.25 27.57
N LEU A 134 -12.50 3.32 27.60
CA LEU A 134 -11.80 3.66 28.84
C LEU A 134 -12.15 5.08 29.31
N SER A 135 -12.32 5.25 30.63
CA SER A 135 -12.48 6.58 31.23
C SER A 135 -11.17 7.37 31.14
N SER A 136 -11.28 8.71 31.15
CA SER A 136 -10.12 9.61 31.18
C SER A 136 -9.17 9.29 32.34
N GLU A 137 -9.72 9.05 33.54
CA GLU A 137 -8.95 8.65 34.73
C GLU A 137 -8.12 7.39 34.50
N LYS A 138 -8.70 6.37 33.84
CA LYS A 138 -7.99 5.12 33.56
C LYS A 138 -6.94 5.30 32.47
N ILE A 139 -7.22 6.15 31.48
CA ILE A 139 -6.26 6.51 30.43
C ILE A 139 -5.06 7.22 31.06
N ASP A 140 -5.28 8.20 31.93
CA ASP A 140 -4.20 8.97 32.57
C ASP A 140 -3.33 8.08 33.46
N LEU A 141 -3.94 7.17 34.23
CA LEU A 141 -3.21 6.16 35.00
C LEU A 141 -2.33 5.30 34.09
N LEU A 142 -2.87 4.76 32.99
CA LEU A 142 -2.13 3.85 32.11
C LEU A 142 -1.05 4.58 31.28
N ARG A 143 -1.25 5.86 30.93
CA ARG A 143 -0.23 6.70 30.27
C ARG A 143 1.00 6.89 31.13
N SER A 144 0.85 6.90 32.46
CA SER A 144 2.00 6.97 33.36
C SER A 144 2.87 5.71 33.33
N GLU A 145 2.31 4.57 32.90
CA GLU A 145 3.01 3.29 32.83
C GLU A 145 3.63 3.02 31.45
N LYS A 146 2.93 3.41 30.37
CA LYS A 146 3.41 3.20 29.00
C LYS A 146 2.72 4.07 27.97
N GLU A 147 3.43 4.28 26.87
CA GLU A 147 2.87 4.90 25.66
C GLU A 147 1.79 4.02 25.01
N PRO A 148 0.59 4.55 24.73
CA PRO A 148 -0.46 3.81 24.05
C PRO A 148 -0.20 3.71 22.55
N SER A 149 -0.71 2.64 21.94
CA SER A 149 -1.05 2.69 20.51
C SER A 149 -2.31 3.52 20.30
N LEU A 150 -2.47 4.14 19.14
CA LEU A 150 -3.68 4.87 18.75
C LEU A 150 -4.44 4.03 17.73
N ARG A 151 -5.73 3.75 18.01
CA ARG A 151 -6.62 2.99 17.13
C ARG A 151 -7.69 3.88 16.54
N LEU A 152 -8.07 3.58 15.30
CA LEU A 152 -9.28 4.12 14.68
C LEU A 152 -10.50 3.38 15.24
N ALA A 153 -11.49 4.13 15.73
CA ALA A 153 -12.79 3.60 16.07
C ALA A 153 -13.60 3.35 14.80
N VAL A 154 -13.90 2.09 14.54
CA VAL A 154 -14.68 1.66 13.38
C VAL A 154 -16.15 1.59 13.76
N ASP A 155 -17.03 2.09 12.91
CA ASP A 155 -18.47 1.93 13.03
C ASP A 155 -18.90 0.67 12.27
N ASN A 156 -20.04 0.08 12.64
CA ASN A 156 -20.59 -1.05 11.90
C ASN A 156 -20.96 -0.59 10.48
N CYS A 157 -20.32 -1.16 9.46
CA CYS A 157 -20.63 -0.82 8.08
C CYS A 157 -20.31 -1.96 7.11
N GLU A 158 -20.89 -1.85 5.92
CA GLU A 158 -20.51 -2.65 4.76
C GLU A 158 -19.75 -1.78 3.76
N MET A 159 -18.56 -2.22 3.38
CA MET A 159 -17.73 -1.57 2.39
C MET A 159 -17.87 -2.31 1.06
N HIS A 160 -18.52 -1.66 0.11
CA HIS A 160 -18.72 -2.18 -1.24
C HIS A 160 -17.74 -1.52 -2.21
N PHE A 161 -17.11 -2.32 -3.06
CA PHE A 161 -16.33 -1.81 -4.18
C PHE A 161 -16.30 -2.83 -5.32
N MET A 162 -16.05 -2.35 -6.54
CA MET A 162 -15.81 -3.19 -7.70
C MET A 162 -14.31 -3.33 -7.87
N ASP A 163 -13.79 -4.54 -7.70
CA ASP A 163 -12.40 -4.85 -8.03
C ASP A 163 -12.26 -5.24 -9.50
N ARG A 164 -11.20 -4.76 -10.16
CA ARG A 164 -10.91 -5.04 -11.57
C ARG A 164 -10.89 -6.55 -11.88
N TRP A 165 -10.27 -7.37 -11.04
CA TRP A 165 -10.11 -8.81 -11.28
C TRP A 165 -10.99 -9.64 -10.36
N GLN A 166 -11.12 -9.25 -9.09
CA GLN A 166 -11.88 -10.01 -8.09
C GLN A 166 -13.41 -9.75 -8.20
N GLY A 167 -13.83 -8.77 -8.98
CA GLY A 167 -15.25 -8.42 -9.18
C GLY A 167 -15.86 -7.70 -7.98
N SER A 168 -17.18 -7.81 -7.81
CA SER A 168 -17.88 -7.14 -6.71
C SER A 168 -17.45 -7.68 -5.35
N GLN A 169 -16.95 -6.79 -4.49
CA GLN A 169 -16.54 -7.09 -3.13
C GLN A 169 -17.52 -6.49 -2.13
N ASN A 170 -17.76 -7.20 -1.02
CA ASN A 170 -18.47 -6.70 0.14
C ASN A 170 -17.70 -7.11 1.41
N ILE A 171 -17.12 -6.13 2.11
CA ILE A 171 -16.40 -6.34 3.36
C ILE A 171 -17.20 -5.73 4.50
N ARG A 172 -17.66 -6.58 5.41
CA ARG A 172 -18.33 -6.15 6.64
C ARG A 172 -17.30 -5.79 7.71
N LEU A 173 -17.37 -4.56 8.19
CA LEU A 173 -16.62 -4.08 9.33
C LEU A 173 -17.53 -3.97 10.56
N VAL A 174 -17.03 -4.44 11.70
CA VAL A 174 -17.73 -4.46 12.98
C VAL A 174 -16.96 -3.62 13.98
N GLY A 175 -17.63 -2.59 14.50
CA GLY A 175 -17.01 -1.68 15.45
C GLY A 175 -16.56 -2.37 16.74
N GLY A 176 -15.39 -1.98 17.24
CA GLY A 176 -14.75 -2.61 18.39
C GLY A 176 -14.01 -3.91 18.03
N LEU A 177 -14.44 -4.63 16.99
CA LEU A 177 -13.76 -5.83 16.52
C LEU A 177 -12.70 -5.51 15.45
N ASP A 178 -13.06 -4.60 14.55
CA ASP A 178 -12.23 -4.18 13.43
C ASP A 178 -11.54 -2.83 13.69
N ASP A 179 -11.54 -2.33 14.94
CA ASP A 179 -10.79 -1.13 15.34
C ASP A 179 -9.28 -1.39 15.22
N TYR A 180 -8.61 -0.75 14.25
CA TYR A 180 -7.22 -1.04 13.91
C TYR A 180 -6.26 0.10 14.29
N VAL A 181 -5.00 -0.25 14.49
CA VAL A 181 -3.94 0.69 14.90
C VAL A 181 -3.60 1.63 13.75
N LEU A 182 -3.56 2.94 14.01
CA LEU A 182 -3.02 3.98 13.12
C LEU A 182 -1.61 4.42 13.50
N ARG A 183 -1.28 4.36 14.80
CA ARG A 183 0.06 4.61 15.34
C ARG A 183 0.36 3.65 16.48
N ARG A 184 1.52 3.02 16.44
CA ARG A 184 1.98 2.08 17.47
C ARG A 184 2.50 2.83 18.70
N GLY A 185 2.59 2.13 19.83
CA GLY A 185 3.13 2.71 21.07
C GLY A 185 4.62 3.03 21.02
N ASP A 186 5.36 2.47 20.06
CA ASP A 186 6.75 2.87 19.75
C ASP A 186 6.84 4.05 18.78
N GLY A 187 5.73 4.71 18.49
CA GLY A 187 5.65 5.92 17.68
C GLY A 187 5.48 5.67 16.17
N MET A 188 5.73 4.45 15.69
CA MET A 188 5.67 4.11 14.26
C MET A 188 4.23 4.14 13.73
N TYR A 189 4.01 4.79 12.59
CA TYR A 189 2.71 4.82 11.94
C TYR A 189 2.38 3.48 11.27
N ALA A 190 1.10 3.13 11.25
CA ALA A 190 0.63 1.90 10.64
C ALA A 190 0.46 2.05 9.13
N TYR A 191 0.62 0.93 8.42
CA TYR A 191 0.48 0.82 6.97
C TYR A 191 -0.79 1.48 6.43
N ASN A 192 -1.97 1.14 6.99
CA ASN A 192 -3.24 1.68 6.51
C ASN A 192 -3.33 3.21 6.59
N LEU A 193 -2.74 3.83 7.62
CA LEU A 193 -2.70 5.29 7.72
C LEU A 193 -1.81 5.87 6.61
N ALA A 194 -0.56 5.44 6.55
CA ALA A 194 0.43 6.00 5.63
C ALA A 194 -0.01 5.85 4.17
N VAL A 195 -0.50 4.66 3.77
CA VAL A 195 -0.97 4.38 2.42
C VAL A 195 -2.13 5.26 2.01
N VAL A 196 -3.18 5.34 2.83
CA VAL A 196 -4.38 6.12 2.49
C VAL A 196 -4.05 7.61 2.42
N LEU A 197 -3.29 8.13 3.39
CA LEU A 197 -2.94 9.55 3.40
C LEU A 197 -2.04 9.94 2.25
N ASP A 198 -1.12 9.06 1.84
CA ASP A 198 -0.25 9.33 0.70
C ASP A 198 -0.95 9.13 -0.64
N ASP A 199 -1.87 8.16 -0.75
CA ASP A 199 -2.68 8.01 -1.95
C ASP A 199 -3.57 9.26 -2.16
N ILE A 200 -4.14 9.83 -1.09
CA ILE A 200 -4.86 11.12 -1.12
C ILE A 200 -3.92 12.25 -1.55
N ALA A 201 -2.81 12.45 -0.83
CA ALA A 201 -1.91 13.58 -1.06
C ALA A 201 -1.24 13.54 -2.45
N MET A 202 -1.00 12.34 -2.98
CA MET A 202 -0.44 12.15 -4.33
C MET A 202 -1.51 12.21 -5.42
N GLY A 203 -2.81 12.24 -5.07
CA GLY A 203 -3.91 12.25 -6.02
C GLY A 203 -4.05 10.94 -6.79
N ILE A 204 -3.77 9.80 -6.15
CA ILE A 204 -3.89 8.47 -6.74
C ILE A 204 -5.36 8.19 -7.06
N THR A 205 -5.63 7.76 -8.29
CA THR A 205 -6.97 7.39 -8.75
C THR A 205 -7.12 5.90 -9.06
N GLU A 206 -6.03 5.15 -9.18
CA GLU A 206 -6.04 3.69 -9.32
C GLU A 206 -4.95 3.02 -8.49
N VAL A 207 -5.34 1.94 -7.83
CA VAL A 207 -4.49 1.07 -7.03
C VAL A 207 -4.48 -0.32 -7.65
N ILE A 208 -3.39 -0.67 -8.33
CA ILE A 208 -3.08 -2.06 -8.69
C ILE A 208 -2.07 -2.62 -7.68
N ARG A 209 -2.39 -3.77 -7.08
CA ARG A 209 -1.56 -4.47 -6.08
C ARG A 209 -1.89 -5.96 -6.03
N GLY A 210 -1.13 -6.74 -5.26
CA GLY A 210 -1.39 -8.17 -5.08
C GLY A 210 -2.70 -8.47 -4.36
N ASP A 211 -3.30 -9.63 -4.67
CA ASP A 211 -4.56 -10.11 -4.09
C ASP A 211 -4.50 -10.43 -2.59
N ASP A 212 -3.29 -10.55 -2.02
CA ASP A 212 -3.08 -10.71 -0.58
C ASP A 212 -3.50 -9.49 0.24
N LEU A 213 -3.70 -8.34 -0.40
CA LEU A 213 -4.13 -7.10 0.25
C LEU A 213 -5.64 -6.81 0.08
N LEU A 214 -6.40 -7.73 -0.55
CA LEU A 214 -7.83 -7.54 -0.83
C LEU A 214 -8.63 -7.24 0.44
N ASP A 215 -8.49 -8.07 1.48
CA ASP A 215 -9.24 -7.95 2.73
C ASP A 215 -8.93 -6.63 3.47
N THR A 216 -7.70 -6.12 3.34
CA THR A 216 -7.28 -4.86 3.97
C THR A 216 -7.95 -3.65 3.31
N THR A 217 -8.44 -3.78 2.08
CA THR A 217 -9.09 -2.71 1.33
C THR A 217 -10.32 -2.16 2.06
N GLY A 218 -11.10 -3.02 2.75
CA GLY A 218 -12.26 -2.56 3.53
C GLY A 218 -11.88 -1.53 4.60
N GLN A 219 -10.80 -1.79 5.34
CA GLN A 219 -10.28 -0.87 6.35
C GLN A 219 -9.78 0.45 5.74
N GLN A 220 -9.11 0.38 4.59
CA GLN A 220 -8.61 1.55 3.88
C GLN A 220 -9.75 2.41 3.34
N LEU A 221 -10.76 1.80 2.71
CA LEU A 221 -11.96 2.50 2.24
C LEU A 221 -12.73 3.15 3.40
N TYR A 222 -12.80 2.50 4.56
CA TYR A 222 -13.39 3.10 5.76
C TYR A 222 -12.60 4.33 6.22
N LEU A 223 -11.27 4.30 6.15
CA LEU A 223 -10.44 5.47 6.45
C LEU A 223 -10.72 6.59 5.44
N TYR A 224 -10.71 6.32 4.14
CA TYR A 224 -11.09 7.30 3.11
C TYR A 224 -12.44 7.96 3.41
N LYS A 225 -13.45 7.15 3.74
CA LYS A 225 -14.79 7.63 4.11
C LYS A 225 -14.76 8.50 5.37
N THR A 226 -14.08 8.03 6.42
CA THR A 226 -13.94 8.76 7.69
C THR A 226 -13.28 10.11 7.49
N LEU A 227 -12.20 10.14 6.70
CA LEU A 227 -11.52 11.37 6.33
C LEU A 227 -12.52 12.25 5.55
N LYS A 228 -13.14 11.77 4.47
CA LYS A 228 -14.10 12.55 3.66
C LYS A 228 -15.26 13.16 4.46
N GLU A 229 -15.77 12.47 5.47
CA GLU A 229 -16.80 12.98 6.39
C GLU A 229 -16.26 14.04 7.35
N SER A 230 -15.01 13.88 7.79
CA SER A 230 -14.35 14.78 8.75
C SER A 230 -13.77 16.04 8.07
N TYR A 231 -13.45 15.97 6.77
CA TYR A 231 -12.80 17.02 5.96
C TYR A 231 -13.75 17.77 5.00
N GLN A 232 -14.99 18.06 5.42
CA GLN A 232 -15.82 19.04 4.70
C GLN A 232 -15.31 20.51 4.83
N PHE A 233 -14.09 20.73 5.35
CA PHE A 233 -13.45 22.03 5.50
C PHE A 233 -12.02 22.03 4.93
N ASP A 234 -11.60 23.19 4.43
CA ASP A 234 -10.35 23.46 3.72
C ASP A 234 -9.12 23.11 4.57
N PHE A 235 -8.27 22.21 4.07
CA PHE A 235 -7.00 21.82 4.69
C PHE A 235 -6.11 23.03 5.05
N LYS A 236 -6.28 24.16 4.34
CA LYS A 236 -5.59 25.43 4.58
C LYS A 236 -5.94 26.07 5.93
N GLU A 237 -7.17 25.95 6.41
CA GLU A 237 -7.58 26.47 7.73
C GLU A 237 -6.99 25.64 8.87
N LEU A 238 -6.86 24.33 8.68
CA LEU A 238 -6.28 23.42 9.68
C LEU A 238 -4.83 23.80 10.00
N ILE A 239 -4.04 24.12 8.98
CA ILE A 239 -2.63 24.54 9.10
C ILE A 239 -2.53 25.87 9.87
N GLN A 240 -3.42 26.82 9.60
CA GLN A 240 -3.45 28.11 10.30
C GLN A 240 -3.87 27.96 11.76
N HIS A 241 -4.84 27.07 12.05
CA HIS A 241 -5.40 26.87 13.38
C HIS A 241 -4.41 26.21 14.36
N PHE A 242 -3.57 25.29 13.90
CA PHE A 242 -2.61 24.60 14.78
C PHE A 242 -1.28 25.34 14.98
N GLY A 243 -1.08 26.50 14.36
CA GLY A 243 0.02 27.42 14.71
C GLY A 243 1.40 26.76 14.82
N MET A 244 1.67 25.74 14.01
CA MET A 244 2.92 24.97 14.13
C MET A 244 4.08 25.79 13.62
N ARG A 245 5.17 25.83 14.40
CA ARG A 245 6.42 26.50 14.03
C ARG A 245 6.91 25.97 12.68
N SER A 246 7.22 26.90 11.80
CA SER A 246 7.64 26.77 10.39
C SER A 246 8.85 25.88 10.10
N ASP A 247 9.45 25.25 11.11
CA ASP A 247 10.83 24.79 11.00
C ASP A 247 10.94 23.32 10.58
N ASN A 248 9.85 22.53 10.65
CA ASN A 248 9.85 21.08 10.35
C ASN A 248 8.80 20.60 9.33
N LEU A 249 7.89 21.45 8.88
CA LEU A 249 6.94 21.13 7.82
C LEU A 249 7.26 21.99 6.62
N LYS A 250 7.83 21.38 5.57
CA LYS A 250 7.85 22.06 4.28
C LYS A 250 6.40 22.21 3.85
N THR A 251 5.93 23.46 3.84
CA THR A 251 4.57 23.91 3.51
C THR A 251 3.98 23.32 2.22
N TYR A 252 4.82 22.73 1.37
CA TYR A 252 4.48 22.09 0.10
C TYR A 252 3.76 20.74 0.21
N ASP A 253 4.04 19.91 1.23
CA ASP A 253 3.41 18.58 1.33
C ASP A 253 1.90 18.61 1.59
N ILE A 254 1.42 19.75 2.11
CA ILE A 254 0.03 19.92 2.54
C ILE A 254 -0.76 20.78 1.53
N ALA A 255 -0.07 21.62 0.74
CA ALA A 255 -0.69 22.49 -0.24
C ALA A 255 -1.31 21.75 -1.45
N CYS A 256 -0.94 20.49 -1.68
CA CYS A 256 -1.51 19.67 -2.76
C CYS A 256 -2.89 19.07 -2.41
N ASP A 257 -3.37 19.23 -1.17
CA ASP A 257 -4.58 18.56 -0.64
C ASP A 257 -5.80 19.50 -0.55
N THR A 258 -5.98 20.39 -1.53
CA THR A 258 -7.18 21.24 -1.64
C THR A 258 -8.25 20.65 -2.55
N SER A 259 -8.00 19.47 -3.13
CA SER A 259 -8.93 18.77 -4.01
C SER A 259 -9.83 17.85 -3.19
N PRO A 260 -11.08 17.58 -3.61
CA PRO A 260 -11.94 16.63 -2.91
C PRO A 260 -11.26 15.26 -2.83
N ILE A 261 -11.36 14.61 -1.67
CA ILE A 261 -10.84 13.24 -1.48
C ILE A 261 -11.46 12.31 -2.53
N VAL A 262 -10.60 11.82 -3.42
CA VAL A 262 -10.92 10.81 -4.42
C VAL A 262 -10.58 9.45 -3.83
N ILE A 263 -11.55 8.53 -3.88
CA ILE A 263 -11.32 7.13 -3.53
C ILE A 263 -10.84 6.44 -4.81
N PRO A 264 -9.66 5.79 -4.83
CA PRO A 264 -9.16 5.16 -6.03
C PRO A 264 -9.98 3.93 -6.42
N SER A 265 -9.98 3.58 -7.70
CA SER A 265 -10.36 2.25 -8.15
C SER A 265 -9.30 1.23 -7.73
N TYR A 266 -9.71 -0.03 -7.53
CA TYR A 266 -8.82 -1.09 -7.10
C TYR A 266 -8.76 -2.23 -8.13
N GLY A 267 -7.55 -2.77 -8.31
CA GLY A 267 -7.31 -4.03 -8.99
C GLY A 267 -6.36 -4.90 -8.15
N HIS A 268 -6.88 -6.01 -7.66
CA HIS A 268 -6.13 -7.00 -6.89
C HIS A 268 -5.66 -8.13 -7.80
N ALA A 269 -4.46 -7.95 -8.34
CA ALA A 269 -3.84 -8.84 -9.31
C ALA A 269 -3.43 -10.17 -8.66
N PRO A 270 -3.56 -11.29 -9.40
CA PRO A 270 -3.12 -12.59 -8.93
C PRO A 270 -1.62 -12.57 -8.63
N LEU A 271 -1.25 -13.12 -7.46
CA LEU A 271 0.15 -13.28 -7.10
C LEU A 271 0.85 -14.38 -7.92
N LEU A 272 2.15 -14.20 -8.13
CA LEU A 272 3.00 -15.22 -8.73
C LEU A 272 3.37 -16.27 -7.69
N ILE A 273 3.28 -17.54 -8.07
CA ILE A 273 3.68 -18.70 -7.28
C ILE A 273 4.69 -19.54 -8.07
N ASP A 274 5.55 -20.27 -7.37
CA ASP A 274 6.41 -21.28 -7.99
C ASP A 274 5.65 -22.60 -8.23
N LYS A 275 6.34 -23.57 -8.83
CA LYS A 275 5.81 -24.91 -9.11
C LYS A 275 5.39 -25.69 -7.85
N ASP A 276 5.96 -25.35 -6.70
CA ASP A 276 5.62 -25.92 -5.40
C ASP A 276 4.48 -25.16 -4.70
N LYS A 277 3.83 -24.23 -5.43
CA LYS A 277 2.75 -23.35 -4.97
C LYS A 277 3.17 -22.39 -3.85
N CYS A 278 4.47 -22.17 -3.66
CA CYS A 278 4.96 -21.15 -2.75
C CYS A 278 4.90 -19.78 -3.44
N ARG A 279 4.60 -18.73 -2.67
CA ARG A 279 4.46 -17.38 -3.22
C ARG A 279 5.85 -16.85 -3.56
N LEU A 280 6.01 -16.30 -4.77
CA LEU A 280 7.18 -15.51 -5.15
C LEU A 280 7.12 -14.16 -4.43
N SER A 281 7.46 -14.20 -3.14
CA SER A 281 7.42 -13.10 -2.19
C SER A 281 8.75 -13.00 -1.44
N LYS A 282 9.01 -11.83 -0.86
CA LYS A 282 10.21 -11.55 -0.06
C LYS A 282 10.53 -12.56 1.04
N ARG A 283 9.54 -13.33 1.54
CA ARG A 283 9.70 -14.27 2.66
C ARG A 283 10.15 -15.67 2.23
N GLN A 284 10.05 -16.01 0.95
CA GLN A 284 10.26 -17.36 0.44
C GLN A 284 11.18 -17.31 -0.79
N LYS A 285 12.51 -17.15 -0.57
CA LYS A 285 13.60 -17.27 -1.57
C LYS A 285 13.18 -16.99 -3.03
N SER A 286 12.51 -15.87 -3.24
CA SER A 286 11.91 -15.53 -4.54
C SER A 286 13.01 -15.06 -5.47
N ILE A 287 12.96 -15.48 -6.73
CA ILE A 287 13.92 -15.08 -7.75
C ILE A 287 13.92 -13.56 -7.88
N THR A 288 15.08 -12.97 -7.58
CA THR A 288 15.32 -11.53 -7.64
C THR A 288 15.80 -11.12 -9.04
N VAL A 289 15.54 -9.86 -9.40
CA VAL A 289 16.06 -9.29 -10.65
C VAL A 289 17.59 -9.37 -10.67
N ARG A 290 18.24 -9.13 -9.52
CA ARG A 290 19.68 -9.24 -9.36
C ARG A 290 20.22 -10.66 -9.63
N GLU A 291 19.55 -11.70 -9.16
CA GLU A 291 19.95 -13.09 -9.45
C GLU A 291 19.80 -13.41 -10.94
N LEU A 292 18.74 -12.94 -11.60
CA LEU A 292 18.56 -13.11 -13.04
C LEU A 292 19.65 -12.37 -13.85
N ARG A 293 20.03 -11.17 -13.42
CA ARG A 293 21.16 -10.43 -14.01
C ARG A 293 22.48 -11.18 -13.88
N GLN A 294 22.73 -11.83 -12.74
CA GLN A 294 23.91 -12.67 -12.54
C GLN A 294 23.92 -13.91 -13.44
N GLN A 295 22.73 -14.36 -13.87
CA GLN A 295 22.56 -15.41 -14.88
C GLN A 295 22.52 -14.87 -16.31
N GLU A 296 22.96 -13.61 -16.52
CA GLU A 296 23.04 -12.94 -17.83
C GLU A 296 21.69 -12.75 -18.53
N TRP A 297 20.59 -12.71 -17.77
CA TRP A 297 19.30 -12.30 -18.33
C TRP A 297 19.30 -10.79 -18.59
N ASP A 298 18.84 -10.40 -19.78
CA ASP A 298 18.57 -9.01 -20.13
C ASP A 298 17.15 -8.59 -19.70
N PRO A 299 16.86 -7.27 -19.62
CA PRO A 299 15.55 -6.77 -19.24
C PRO A 299 14.41 -7.33 -20.10
N GLU A 300 14.63 -7.38 -21.41
CA GLU A 300 13.63 -7.81 -22.38
C GLU A 300 13.21 -9.27 -22.16
N ARG A 301 14.16 -10.15 -21.82
CA ARG A 301 13.87 -11.54 -21.48
C ARG A 301 13.04 -11.66 -20.21
N ILE A 302 13.38 -10.90 -19.16
CA ILE A 302 12.62 -10.94 -17.90
C ILE A 302 11.16 -10.51 -18.14
N LEU A 303 10.97 -9.40 -18.84
CA LEU A 303 9.64 -8.89 -19.17
C LEU A 303 8.89 -9.83 -20.11
N GLY A 304 9.57 -10.37 -21.13
CA GLY A 304 8.99 -11.30 -22.10
C GLY A 304 8.52 -12.61 -21.47
N GLU A 305 9.33 -13.20 -20.59
CA GLU A 305 8.92 -14.38 -19.82
C GLU A 305 7.74 -14.06 -18.90
N LEU A 306 7.77 -12.93 -18.19
CA LEU A 306 6.65 -12.54 -17.31
C LEU A 306 5.33 -12.41 -18.08
N VAL A 307 5.29 -11.66 -19.18
CA VAL A 307 4.03 -11.42 -19.90
C VAL A 307 3.49 -12.68 -20.55
N VAL A 308 4.36 -13.62 -20.98
CA VAL A 308 3.88 -14.87 -21.57
C VAL A 308 3.44 -15.87 -20.50
N GLN A 309 4.25 -16.08 -19.46
CA GLN A 309 3.90 -17.03 -18.39
C GLN A 309 2.68 -16.55 -17.59
N CYS A 310 2.46 -15.24 -17.49
CA CYS A 310 1.27 -14.67 -16.86
C CYS A 310 0.04 -14.57 -17.78
N GLY A 311 0.17 -14.99 -19.04
CA GLY A 311 -0.93 -15.06 -19.99
C GLY A 311 -1.40 -13.71 -20.55
N LEU A 312 -0.59 -12.65 -20.45
CA LEU A 312 -0.86 -11.38 -21.14
C LEU A 312 -0.57 -11.47 -22.64
N LEU A 313 0.42 -12.25 -23.02
CA LEU A 313 0.76 -12.55 -24.41
C LEU A 313 0.85 -14.06 -24.60
N SER A 314 0.47 -14.55 -25.79
CA SER A 314 0.67 -15.96 -26.13
C SER A 314 2.12 -16.21 -26.57
N GLU A 315 2.61 -17.43 -26.39
CA GLU A 315 3.90 -17.86 -26.94
C GLU A 315 3.99 -17.69 -28.46
N THR A 316 2.86 -17.87 -29.15
CA THR A 316 2.77 -17.63 -30.59
C THR A 316 2.92 -16.15 -30.97
N SER A 317 2.48 -15.23 -30.12
CA SER A 317 2.60 -13.78 -30.35
C SER A 317 3.98 -13.23 -29.99
N LEU A 318 4.71 -13.89 -29.08
CA LEU A 318 6.06 -13.50 -28.64
C LEU A 318 7.02 -14.71 -28.59
N PRO A 319 7.37 -15.31 -29.73
CA PRO A 319 8.21 -16.52 -29.78
C PRO A 319 9.64 -16.28 -29.30
N SER A 320 10.15 -15.04 -29.36
CA SER A 320 11.48 -14.68 -28.88
C SER A 320 11.59 -14.71 -27.35
N ARG A 321 10.46 -14.72 -26.63
CA ARG A 321 10.39 -14.51 -25.17
C ARG A 321 11.11 -13.23 -24.71
N LYS A 322 11.29 -12.25 -25.59
CA LYS A 322 11.97 -10.98 -25.33
C LYS A 322 11.13 -9.81 -25.80
N ILE A 323 10.83 -8.88 -24.89
CA ILE A 323 10.11 -7.65 -25.20
C ILE A 323 10.49 -6.52 -24.24
N SER A 324 10.73 -5.31 -24.77
CA SER A 324 10.95 -4.12 -23.95
C SER A 324 9.64 -3.51 -23.46
N LEU A 325 9.67 -2.71 -22.39
CA LEU A 325 8.51 -1.94 -21.93
C LEU A 325 7.94 -1.04 -23.03
N LYS A 326 8.79 -0.40 -23.82
CA LYS A 326 8.36 0.45 -24.95
C LYS A 326 7.58 -0.35 -26.00
N GLN A 327 8.01 -1.57 -26.31
CA GLN A 327 7.28 -2.45 -27.21
C GLN A 327 5.97 -2.92 -26.59
N LEU A 328 5.93 -3.27 -25.30
CA LEU A 328 4.70 -3.63 -24.61
C LEU A 328 3.65 -2.51 -24.68
N LEU A 329 4.06 -1.26 -24.48
CA LEU A 329 3.15 -0.11 -24.57
C LEU A 329 2.66 0.18 -25.99
N SER A 330 3.31 -0.37 -27.02
CA SER A 330 2.84 -0.26 -28.42
C SER A 330 1.80 -1.32 -28.80
N ILE A 331 1.51 -2.26 -27.90
CA ILE A 331 0.52 -3.32 -28.06
C ILE A 331 -0.72 -2.94 -27.24
N ASP A 332 -1.90 -3.17 -27.83
CA ASP A 332 -3.17 -3.07 -27.09
C ASP A 332 -3.32 -4.30 -26.17
N LEU A 333 -2.72 -4.19 -24.98
CA LEU A 333 -2.77 -5.22 -23.95
C LEU A 333 -4.01 -5.05 -23.08
N ASP A 334 -4.94 -6.00 -23.14
CA ASP A 334 -6.04 -6.07 -22.19
C ASP A 334 -5.61 -6.80 -20.91
N ILE A 335 -5.11 -6.03 -19.94
CA ILE A 335 -4.77 -6.57 -18.62
C ILE A 335 -6.02 -6.98 -17.81
N SER A 336 -7.24 -6.61 -18.24
CA SER A 336 -8.48 -6.97 -17.54
C SER A 336 -8.83 -8.45 -17.69
N ALA A 337 -8.28 -9.11 -18.72
CA ALA A 337 -8.49 -10.52 -19.00
C ALA A 337 -7.69 -11.49 -18.09
N LEU A 338 -6.89 -10.98 -17.16
CA LEU A 338 -6.09 -11.83 -16.27
C LEU A 338 -6.94 -12.76 -15.41
N CYS A 339 -6.41 -13.97 -15.18
CA CYS A 339 -7.04 -14.96 -14.33
C CYS A 339 -7.13 -14.47 -12.87
N ARG A 340 -8.20 -14.86 -12.17
CA ARG A 340 -8.39 -14.55 -10.73
C ARG A 340 -7.50 -15.38 -9.80
N LYS A 341 -6.86 -16.44 -10.31
CA LYS A 341 -6.06 -17.37 -9.52
C LYS A 341 -4.57 -17.03 -9.62
N SER A 342 -3.82 -17.39 -8.59
CA SER A 342 -2.35 -17.28 -8.60
C SER A 342 -1.76 -17.93 -9.86
N ILE A 343 -0.73 -17.28 -10.39
CA ILE A 343 -0.08 -17.65 -11.64
C ILE A 343 1.18 -18.44 -11.31
N VAL A 344 1.28 -19.66 -11.82
CA VAL A 344 2.50 -20.48 -11.69
C VAL A 344 3.53 -19.98 -12.70
N VAL A 345 4.71 -19.65 -12.21
CA VAL A 345 5.82 -19.19 -13.04
C VAL A 345 6.97 -20.18 -12.91
N ASP A 346 7.40 -20.75 -14.04
CA ASP A 346 8.55 -21.65 -14.13
C ASP A 346 9.77 -20.82 -14.50
N CYS A 347 10.23 -20.02 -13.55
CA CYS A 347 11.51 -19.35 -13.66
C CYS A 347 12.57 -20.33 -13.17
N ILE A 348 13.48 -20.72 -14.07
CA ILE A 348 14.53 -21.76 -13.96
C ILE A 348 14.14 -23.02 -14.76
N GLY A 349 14.09 -22.86 -16.08
CA GLY A 349 14.35 -23.92 -17.06
C GLY A 349 15.70 -23.69 -17.72
#